data_AF-A0A7C1CNL2-F1
#
_entry.id   AF-A0A7C1CNL2-F1
#
_cell.length_a   1.000
_cell.length_b   1.000
_cell.length_c   1.000
_cell.angle_alpha   90.00
_cell.angle_beta   90.00
_cell.angle_gamma   90.00
#
_symmetry.space_group_name_H-M   'P 1'
#
loop_
_entity.id
_entity.type
_entity.pdbx_description
1 polymer ?
#
loop_
_entity_poly.entity_id
_entity_poly.type
_entity_poly.pdbx_seq_one_letter_code
_entity_poly.pdbx_strand_id
1 'polypeptide(L)'
;MNATKIMKTVVLSVSLILLAGSLSPGCSSPKSASEPPAAAKEPATAVEAPQTAAPAPEAPAEALAEKEEQEKAAATQEEEIQDDVVADTQDYTPQLRPYAESPYAANIDAGLVYMAEHKGELSCNWMDYFVLDYLQRKFGLDEWFSAKELLDAEALSKEDSVNYHLHARLVVPGHRIESKEVPFEDSFLFADYAPGEEEAFITTASLKHVGVPLSRFMLRAMYCDVEPVDSAYAAELVRLVMETDVEGDPNNFEGYLATHLILSYQWLKELGCAEALDELANMEENLAEVLYKIIRVQNGITDLALEAGALLHYMGRLDVVPEELVEGSYGSIAQAQMDNGAWDRNGGTRPTPSPQCHTTVFALWNLLENALPDAPDISWLR
;
A
#
# COMPACT_ATOMS: atom_id res chain seq x y z
N MET A 1 60.83 -30.55 4.32
CA MET A 1 59.87 -29.91 5.23
C MET A 1 58.51 -29.91 4.55
N ASN A 2 57.47 -30.23 5.31
CA ASN A 2 56.23 -30.89 4.89
C ASN A 2 55.28 -30.04 4.04
N ALA A 3 54.63 -30.69 3.06
CA ALA A 3 53.27 -30.39 2.64
C ALA A 3 52.59 -31.73 2.31
N THR A 4 51.67 -32.15 3.18
CA THR A 4 51.09 -33.50 3.21
C THR A 4 49.56 -33.35 3.27
N LYS A 5 48.86 -33.81 2.22
CA LYS A 5 47.57 -34.57 2.26
C LYS A 5 46.32 -33.86 2.86
N ILE A 6 45.03 -34.15 2.61
CA ILE A 6 44.21 -35.09 1.81
C ILE A 6 42.72 -34.80 2.16
N MET A 7 41.78 -35.07 1.22
CA MET A 7 40.33 -35.41 1.41
C MET A 7 39.36 -34.34 1.97
N LYS A 8 38.03 -34.36 1.73
CA LYS A 8 37.08 -35.43 1.35
C LYS A 8 35.74 -34.87 0.83
N THR A 9 35.11 -35.71 0.02
CA THR A 9 33.74 -35.80 -0.52
C THR A 9 32.59 -35.78 0.51
N VAL A 10 31.40 -35.27 0.12
CA VAL A 10 30.03 -35.70 0.53
C VAL A 10 29.12 -35.46 -0.70
N VAL A 11 28.77 -36.44 -1.54
CA VAL A 11 27.69 -37.46 -1.52
C VAL A 11 26.24 -36.91 -1.51
N LEU A 12 25.57 -37.14 -2.64
CA LEU A 12 24.14 -37.07 -2.96
C LEU A 12 23.24 -37.83 -1.98
N SER A 13 21.95 -37.45 -1.90
CA SER A 13 20.78 -38.29 -2.27
C SER A 13 19.47 -37.64 -1.83
N VAL A 14 18.46 -37.50 -2.71
CA VAL A 14 17.09 -38.01 -2.48
C VAL A 14 16.46 -38.32 -3.84
N SER A 15 15.84 -39.50 -3.91
CA SER A 15 15.26 -40.14 -5.08
C SER A 15 13.78 -39.82 -5.28
N LEU A 16 13.40 -39.93 -6.55
CA LEU A 16 12.09 -40.12 -7.17
C LEU A 16 11.24 -41.26 -6.55
N ILE A 17 9.94 -41.03 -6.32
CA ILE A 17 8.88 -42.08 -6.33
C ILE A 17 7.60 -41.53 -7.01
N LEU A 18 7.15 -42.26 -8.04
CA LEU A 18 5.85 -42.24 -8.70
C LEU A 18 4.81 -43.05 -7.91
N LEU A 19 3.52 -42.68 -7.95
CA LEU A 19 2.41 -43.57 -8.41
C LEU A 19 1.02 -42.93 -8.30
N ALA A 20 0.18 -43.37 -9.24
CA ALA A 20 -1.17 -42.91 -9.56
C ALA A 20 -2.29 -43.78 -8.94
N GLY A 21 -3.53 -43.29 -9.07
CA GLY A 21 -4.80 -44.05 -9.00
C GLY A 21 -5.74 -43.59 -7.87
N SER A 22 -7.09 -43.60 -7.92
CA SER A 22 -8.15 -43.58 -8.94
C SER A 22 -9.47 -43.88 -8.20
N LEU A 23 -10.55 -43.12 -8.48
CA LEU A 23 -11.99 -43.49 -8.50
C LEU A 23 -12.77 -43.86 -7.21
N SER A 24 -13.61 -42.90 -6.76
CA SER A 24 -15.10 -42.91 -6.60
C SER A 24 -15.83 -43.93 -5.65
N PRO A 25 -17.17 -43.88 -5.50
CA PRO A 25 -17.95 -43.03 -4.60
C PRO A 25 -18.91 -43.84 -3.67
N GLY A 26 -19.58 -43.19 -2.68
CA GLY A 26 -20.59 -43.90 -1.88
C GLY A 26 -21.48 -43.01 -1.01
N CYS A 27 -22.74 -42.87 -1.43
CA CYS A 27 -23.87 -42.30 -0.67
C CYS A 27 -24.19 -43.11 0.60
N SER A 28 -24.67 -42.44 1.66
CA SER A 28 -25.95 -42.75 2.36
C SER A 28 -26.10 -41.95 3.66
N SER A 29 -27.19 -41.20 3.79
CA SER A 29 -27.86 -40.84 5.05
C SER A 29 -29.01 -41.84 5.26
N PRO A 30 -29.46 -42.19 6.50
CA PRO A 30 -30.38 -41.32 7.25
C PRO A 30 -30.37 -41.41 8.80
N LYS A 31 -30.97 -40.37 9.41
CA LYS A 31 -31.68 -40.25 10.72
C LYS A 31 -31.62 -41.42 11.72
N SER A 32 -31.35 -41.09 13.00
CA SER A 32 -32.32 -41.26 14.11
C SER A 32 -31.80 -40.63 15.41
N ALA A 33 -32.73 -40.05 16.18
CA ALA A 33 -32.56 -39.58 17.54
C ALA A 33 -32.44 -40.75 18.55
N SER A 34 -31.67 -40.55 19.62
CA SER A 34 -31.94 -41.11 20.95
C SER A 34 -31.06 -40.46 22.03
N GLU A 35 -31.66 -40.34 23.20
CA GLU A 35 -31.25 -39.82 24.52
C GLU A 35 -29.80 -40.01 25.02
N PRO A 36 -29.40 -39.25 26.07
CA PRO A 36 -28.03 -39.21 26.57
C PRO A 36 -27.75 -40.32 27.59
N PRO A 37 -26.55 -40.94 27.57
CA PRO A 37 -26.11 -41.78 28.68
C PRO A 37 -25.29 -41.01 29.72
N ALA A 38 -25.67 -41.32 30.95
CA ALA A 38 -25.02 -41.21 32.24
C ALA A 38 -23.52 -40.86 32.30
N ALA A 39 -23.22 -39.98 33.26
CA ALA A 39 -21.90 -39.64 33.77
C ALA A 39 -21.09 -40.88 34.21
N ALA A 40 -19.92 -41.04 33.60
CA ALA A 40 -18.83 -41.88 34.12
C ALA A 40 -17.78 -40.98 34.78
N LYS A 41 -17.40 -41.34 36.00
CA LYS A 41 -16.32 -40.73 36.77
C LYS A 41 -14.97 -41.08 36.13
N GLU A 42 -14.22 -40.06 35.70
CA GLU A 42 -12.79 -40.19 35.43
C GLU A 42 -11.95 -39.99 36.70
N PRO A 43 -10.78 -40.66 36.78
CA PRO A 43 -9.85 -40.54 37.90
C PRO A 43 -9.01 -39.26 37.79
N ALA A 44 -8.77 -38.64 38.95
CA ALA A 44 -7.93 -37.47 39.11
C ALA A 44 -6.51 -37.69 38.54
N THR A 45 -6.17 -36.96 37.49
CA THR A 45 -4.79 -36.69 37.07
C THR A 45 -4.18 -35.65 38.00
N ALA A 46 -2.94 -35.92 38.42
CA ALA A 46 -2.16 -35.04 39.26
C ALA A 46 -1.89 -33.71 38.54
N VAL A 47 -2.26 -32.61 39.19
CA VAL A 47 -1.89 -31.25 38.81
C VAL A 47 -0.39 -31.09 39.10
N GLU A 48 0.43 -31.04 38.05
CA GLU A 48 1.78 -30.50 38.16
C GLU A 48 1.69 -29.01 38.49
N ALA A 49 2.43 -28.60 39.51
CA ALA A 49 2.48 -27.22 39.96
C ALA A 49 3.03 -26.31 38.86
N PRO A 50 2.51 -25.08 38.71
CA PRO A 50 3.03 -24.12 37.74
C PRO A 50 4.49 -23.81 38.09
N GLN A 51 5.40 -24.12 37.16
CA GLN A 51 6.74 -23.56 37.16
C GLN A 51 6.59 -22.05 37.02
N THR A 52 6.93 -21.34 38.10
CA THR A 52 7.10 -19.89 38.13
C THR A 52 8.07 -19.49 37.04
N ALA A 53 7.55 -18.83 35.99
CA ALA A 53 8.36 -18.14 35.02
C ALA A 53 9.23 -17.10 35.74
N ALA A 54 10.52 -17.08 35.42
CA ALA A 54 11.43 -16.07 35.91
C ALA A 54 10.94 -14.68 35.45
N PRO A 55 11.02 -13.65 36.31
CA PRO A 55 10.65 -12.30 35.92
C PRO A 55 11.50 -11.86 34.73
N ALA A 56 10.83 -11.30 33.71
CA ALA A 56 11.49 -10.65 32.60
C ALA A 56 12.45 -9.56 33.14
N PRO A 57 13.65 -9.41 32.56
CA PRO A 57 14.56 -8.36 32.98
C PRO A 57 13.88 -6.99 32.80
N GLU A 58 13.78 -6.23 33.90
CA GLU A 58 13.33 -4.86 33.88
C GLU A 58 14.19 -4.08 32.89
N ALA A 59 13.55 -3.43 31.91
CA ALA A 59 14.24 -2.51 31.02
C ALA A 59 14.91 -1.43 31.89
N PRO A 60 16.18 -1.07 31.61
CA PRO A 60 16.88 -0.08 32.41
C PRO A 60 16.09 1.23 32.41
N ALA A 61 15.89 1.82 33.59
CA ALA A 61 15.08 3.03 33.77
C ALA A 61 15.51 4.21 32.88
N GLU A 62 16.77 4.23 32.42
CA GLU A 62 17.28 5.20 31.45
C GLU A 62 16.62 5.09 30.07
N ALA A 63 16.29 3.87 29.60
CA ALA A 63 15.66 3.67 28.29
C ALA A 63 14.18 4.12 28.26
N LEU A 64 13.51 4.12 29.42
CA LEU A 64 12.15 4.65 29.55
C LEU A 64 12.14 6.19 29.61
N ALA A 65 13.16 6.80 30.21
CA ALA A 65 13.28 8.26 30.27
C ALA A 65 13.62 8.88 28.91
N GLU A 66 14.52 8.26 28.13
CA GLU A 66 14.85 8.73 26.77
C GLU A 66 13.65 8.65 25.82
N LYS A 67 12.81 7.62 25.95
CA LYS A 67 11.59 7.48 25.15
C LYS A 67 10.56 8.57 25.49
N GLU A 68 10.37 8.88 26.77
CA GLU A 68 9.41 9.91 27.21
C GLU A 68 9.87 11.34 26.82
N GLU A 69 11.18 11.59 26.76
CA GLU A 69 11.74 12.86 26.31
C GLU A 69 11.66 13.03 24.78
N GLN A 70 11.85 11.95 24.01
CA GLN A 70 11.65 11.95 22.55
C GLN A 70 10.18 12.16 22.16
N GLU A 71 9.24 11.52 22.85
CA GLU A 71 7.79 11.71 22.61
C GLU A 71 7.34 13.15 22.95
N LYS A 72 7.89 13.76 24.01
CA LYS A 72 7.62 15.17 24.34
C LYS A 72 8.24 16.15 23.34
N ALA A 73 9.46 15.88 22.86
CA ALA A 73 10.12 16.72 21.87
C ALA A 73 9.40 16.69 20.51
N ALA A 74 8.90 15.52 20.08
CA ALA A 74 8.09 15.39 18.87
C ALA A 74 6.76 16.15 18.98
N ALA A 75 6.06 16.02 20.11
CA ALA A 75 4.80 16.75 20.35
C ALA A 75 4.99 18.28 20.41
N THR A 76 6.16 18.76 20.85
CA THR A 76 6.44 20.21 20.93
C THR A 76 6.80 20.81 19.57
N GLN A 77 7.41 20.03 18.65
CA GLN A 77 7.69 20.50 17.28
C GLN A 77 6.42 20.62 16.42
N GLU A 78 5.37 19.86 16.70
CA GLU A 78 4.08 19.98 16.01
C GLU A 78 3.33 21.27 16.38
N GLU A 79 3.48 21.79 17.62
CA GLU A 79 2.82 23.03 18.05
C GLU A 79 3.46 24.32 17.51
N GLU A 80 4.76 24.33 17.16
CA GLU A 80 5.48 25.58 16.84
C GLU A 80 5.49 25.96 15.35
N ILE A 81 4.94 25.11 14.46
CA ILE A 81 4.95 25.33 12.99
C ILE A 81 3.58 25.84 12.45
N GLN A 82 2.57 25.98 13.30
CA GLN A 82 1.17 26.08 12.82
C GLN A 82 0.62 27.50 12.55
N ASP A 83 1.39 28.59 12.74
CA ASP A 83 0.76 29.90 12.98
C ASP A 83 0.71 30.93 11.82
N ASP A 84 1.23 30.70 10.60
CA ASP A 84 1.34 31.81 9.61
C ASP A 84 0.97 31.53 8.14
N VAL A 85 0.30 30.41 7.80
CA VAL A 85 -0.21 30.20 6.43
C VAL A 85 -1.74 30.10 6.45
N VAL A 86 -2.41 31.25 6.52
CA VAL A 86 -3.84 31.32 6.18
C VAL A 86 -3.93 31.26 4.65
N ALA A 87 -4.01 30.05 4.10
CA ALA A 87 -4.33 29.85 2.70
C ALA A 87 -5.68 30.51 2.40
N ASP A 88 -5.78 31.16 1.24
CA ASP A 88 -7.05 31.69 0.72
C ASP A 88 -7.94 30.49 0.34
N THR A 89 -8.63 29.92 1.34
CA THR A 89 -9.56 28.80 1.14
C THR A 89 -10.81 29.37 0.50
N GLN A 90 -10.81 29.49 -0.83
CA GLN A 90 -12.07 29.64 -1.54
C GLN A 90 -12.93 28.41 -1.27
N ASP A 91 -14.15 28.64 -0.75
CA ASP A 91 -15.15 27.58 -0.54
C ASP A 91 -15.37 26.83 -1.87
N TYR A 92 -14.80 25.64 -1.98
CA TYR A 92 -14.97 24.81 -3.16
C TYR A 92 -16.35 24.15 -3.12
N THR A 93 -17.05 24.15 -4.26
CA THR A 93 -18.31 23.43 -4.43
C THR A 93 -18.22 22.59 -5.70
N PRO A 94 -18.40 21.24 -5.63
CA PRO A 94 -18.36 20.39 -6.81
C PRO A 94 -19.36 20.83 -7.89
N GLN A 95 -18.85 21.07 -9.11
CA GLN A 95 -19.66 21.45 -10.27
C GLN A 95 -19.95 20.24 -11.15
N LEU A 96 -18.96 19.39 -11.42
CA LEU A 96 -19.10 18.13 -12.12
C LEU A 96 -19.30 16.98 -11.13
N ARG A 97 -20.52 16.44 -11.10
CA ARG A 97 -20.94 15.35 -10.22
C ARG A 97 -21.46 14.16 -11.04
N PRO A 98 -20.59 13.45 -11.80
CA PRO A 98 -21.01 12.30 -12.61
C PRO A 98 -21.64 11.19 -11.77
N TYR A 99 -21.28 11.14 -10.48
CA TYR A 99 -21.81 10.23 -9.47
C TYR A 99 -23.06 10.75 -8.74
N ALA A 100 -23.71 11.84 -9.18
CA ALA A 100 -24.79 12.51 -8.43
C ALA A 100 -25.99 11.61 -8.07
N GLU A 101 -26.27 10.59 -8.88
CA GLU A 101 -27.36 9.63 -8.66
C GLU A 101 -26.96 8.45 -7.74
N SER A 102 -25.68 8.37 -7.36
CA SER A 102 -25.17 7.33 -6.47
C SER A 102 -25.68 7.53 -5.03
N PRO A 103 -25.95 6.46 -4.28
CA PRO A 103 -26.21 6.57 -2.83
C PRO A 103 -25.04 7.17 -2.06
N TYR A 104 -23.82 7.18 -2.63
CA TYR A 104 -22.61 7.72 -2.01
C TYR A 104 -22.32 9.17 -2.39
N ALA A 105 -23.19 9.83 -3.17
CA ALA A 105 -22.90 11.15 -3.73
C ALA A 105 -22.53 12.20 -2.66
N ALA A 106 -23.24 12.19 -1.52
CA ALA A 106 -22.95 13.12 -0.42
C ALA A 106 -21.57 12.85 0.22
N ASN A 107 -21.19 11.58 0.37
CA ASN A 107 -19.88 11.21 0.91
C ASN A 107 -18.75 11.60 -0.03
N ILE A 108 -18.94 11.37 -1.34
CA ILE A 108 -17.97 11.74 -2.36
C ILE A 108 -17.80 13.27 -2.39
N ASP A 109 -18.89 14.04 -2.37
CA ASP A 109 -18.79 15.50 -2.33
C ASP A 109 -18.04 16.00 -1.09
N ALA A 110 -18.36 15.45 0.10
CA ALA A 110 -17.70 15.85 1.34
C ALA A 110 -16.19 15.51 1.33
N GLY A 111 -15.80 14.36 0.79
CA GLY A 111 -14.40 14.00 0.64
C GLY A 111 -13.66 14.88 -0.36
N LEU A 112 -14.30 15.23 -1.48
CA LEU A 112 -13.74 16.15 -2.47
C LEU A 112 -13.58 17.57 -1.93
N VAL A 113 -14.54 18.06 -1.14
CA VAL A 113 -14.43 19.34 -0.42
C VAL A 113 -13.27 19.30 0.57
N TYR A 114 -13.15 18.23 1.38
CA TYR A 114 -12.02 18.05 2.30
C TYR A 114 -10.67 18.15 1.57
N MET A 115 -10.50 17.41 0.46
CA MET A 115 -9.26 17.43 -0.33
C MET A 115 -8.95 18.83 -0.91
N ALA A 116 -9.99 19.60 -1.26
CA ALA A 116 -9.81 20.96 -1.79
C ALA A 116 -9.43 21.97 -0.71
N GLU A 117 -10.04 21.88 0.47
CA GLU A 117 -9.81 22.80 1.60
C GLU A 117 -8.42 22.62 2.24
N HIS A 118 -7.90 21.38 2.26
CA HIS A 118 -6.63 21.03 2.91
C HIS A 118 -5.45 21.02 1.93
N LYS A 119 -5.61 21.66 0.76
CA LYS A 119 -4.54 21.78 -0.23
C LYS A 119 -3.32 22.48 0.38
N GLY A 120 -2.16 21.82 0.31
CA GLY A 120 -0.88 22.35 0.78
C GLY A 120 -0.63 22.14 2.28
N GLU A 121 -1.55 21.50 3.00
CA GLU A 121 -1.31 21.11 4.39
C GLU A 121 -0.36 19.91 4.50
N LEU A 122 0.33 19.79 5.63
CA LEU A 122 1.24 18.67 5.93
C LEU A 122 0.56 17.30 5.94
N SER A 123 -0.76 17.28 6.17
CA SER A 123 -1.59 16.08 6.15
C SER A 123 -1.83 15.54 4.72
N CYS A 124 -1.51 16.32 3.69
CA CYS A 124 -1.76 16.06 2.28
C CYS A 124 -0.46 16.12 1.49
N ASN A 125 0.05 14.94 1.14
CA ASN A 125 1.28 14.84 0.37
C ASN A 125 1.00 15.03 -1.13
N TRP A 126 2.04 15.31 -1.92
CA TRP A 126 1.89 15.53 -3.37
C TRP A 126 1.47 14.26 -4.14
N MET A 127 1.73 13.06 -3.61
CA MET A 127 1.26 11.79 -4.18
C MET A 127 -0.26 11.64 -4.06
N ASP A 128 -0.88 12.14 -2.98
CA ASP A 128 -2.33 12.11 -2.80
C ASP A 128 -3.04 12.88 -3.94
N TYR A 129 -2.44 13.99 -4.38
CA TYR A 129 -2.95 14.75 -5.53
C TYR A 129 -2.72 14.04 -6.87
N PHE A 130 -1.73 13.16 -6.98
CA PHE A 130 -1.53 12.34 -8.18
C PHE A 130 -2.57 11.22 -8.29
N VAL A 131 -2.97 10.65 -7.15
CA VAL A 131 -4.13 9.75 -7.08
C VAL A 131 -5.39 10.53 -7.46
N LEU A 132 -5.59 11.71 -6.88
CA LEU A 132 -6.78 12.54 -7.14
C LEU A 132 -6.87 12.99 -8.62
N ASP A 133 -5.75 13.33 -9.25
CA ASP A 133 -5.66 13.58 -10.70
C ASP A 133 -6.09 12.35 -11.52
N TYR A 134 -5.63 11.16 -11.14
CA TYR A 134 -6.07 9.92 -11.80
C TYR A 134 -7.59 9.71 -11.67
N LEU A 135 -8.16 9.92 -10.48
CA LEU A 135 -9.61 9.82 -10.26
C LEU A 135 -10.37 10.87 -11.07
N GLN A 136 -9.85 12.10 -11.13
CA GLN A 136 -10.42 13.17 -11.93
C GLN A 136 -10.59 12.76 -13.39
N ARG A 137 -9.54 12.17 -13.96
CA ARG A 137 -9.53 11.71 -15.34
C ARG A 137 -10.42 10.50 -15.58
N LYS A 138 -10.38 9.51 -14.70
CA LYS A 138 -11.12 8.26 -14.83
C LYS A 138 -12.62 8.50 -14.72
N PHE A 139 -13.04 9.30 -13.73
CA PHE A 139 -14.45 9.49 -13.40
C PHE A 139 -15.04 10.78 -13.97
N GLY A 140 -14.24 11.67 -14.54
CA GLY A 140 -14.71 12.95 -15.08
C GLY A 140 -15.07 13.96 -14.00
N LEU A 141 -14.24 14.08 -12.96
CA LEU A 141 -14.40 15.07 -11.90
C LEU A 141 -13.97 16.47 -12.40
N ASP A 142 -14.21 17.50 -11.57
CA ASP A 142 -13.80 18.86 -11.87
C ASP A 142 -12.29 18.98 -12.14
N GLU A 143 -11.92 19.83 -13.10
CA GLU A 143 -10.52 20.13 -13.44
C GLU A 143 -9.73 20.71 -12.26
N TRP A 144 -10.45 21.25 -11.26
CA TRP A 144 -9.90 21.66 -9.97
C TRP A 144 -9.09 20.55 -9.28
N PHE A 145 -9.43 19.29 -9.53
CA PHE A 145 -8.77 18.11 -8.98
C PHE A 145 -7.60 17.57 -9.83
N SER A 146 -7.25 18.26 -10.91
CA SER A 146 -6.02 17.94 -11.64
C SER A 146 -4.79 18.30 -10.78
N ALA A 147 -3.70 17.55 -10.94
CA ALA A 147 -2.46 17.84 -10.22
C ALA A 147 -1.91 19.23 -10.54
N LYS A 148 -2.18 19.74 -11.76
CA LYS A 148 -1.82 21.10 -12.17
C LYS A 148 -2.48 22.18 -11.33
N GLU A 149 -3.73 21.98 -10.92
CA GLU A 149 -4.45 22.95 -10.09
C GLU A 149 -4.20 22.72 -8.60
N LEU A 150 -3.99 21.47 -8.16
CA LEU A 150 -3.79 21.14 -6.74
C LEU A 150 -2.36 21.33 -6.24
N LEU A 151 -1.34 21.22 -7.10
CA LEU A 151 0.04 21.26 -6.67
C LEU A 151 0.71 22.58 -7.00
N ASP A 152 1.21 23.27 -5.97
CA ASP A 152 2.18 24.35 -6.15
C ASP A 152 3.59 23.75 -6.20
N ALA A 153 4.06 23.43 -7.40
CA ALA A 153 5.38 22.83 -7.59
C ALA A 153 6.54 23.75 -7.15
N GLU A 154 6.32 25.07 -7.08
CA GLU A 154 7.33 26.03 -6.61
C GLU A 154 7.45 26.03 -5.08
N ALA A 155 6.38 25.63 -4.37
CA ALA A 155 6.36 25.52 -2.91
C ALA A 155 6.94 24.20 -2.39
N LEU A 156 7.25 23.23 -3.26
CA LEU A 156 7.81 21.95 -2.85
C LEU A 156 9.20 22.10 -2.23
N SER A 157 9.47 21.30 -1.21
CA SER A 157 10.83 21.14 -0.69
C SER A 157 11.75 20.66 -1.82
N LYS A 158 13.07 20.87 -1.68
CA LYS A 158 14.03 20.41 -2.70
C LYS A 158 13.94 18.89 -2.92
N GLU A 159 13.72 18.13 -1.85
CA GLU A 159 13.57 16.68 -1.91
C GLU A 159 12.26 16.28 -2.59
N ASP A 160 11.14 16.92 -2.21
CA ASP A 160 9.84 16.67 -2.84
C ASP A 160 9.81 17.08 -4.30
N SER A 161 10.48 18.17 -4.67
CA SER A 161 10.61 18.61 -6.06
C SER A 161 11.29 17.53 -6.93
N VAL A 162 12.35 16.90 -6.42
CA VAL A 162 13.01 15.77 -7.12
C VAL A 162 12.05 14.60 -7.27
N ASN A 163 11.37 14.18 -6.20
CA ASN A 163 10.44 13.06 -6.25
C ASN A 163 9.23 13.37 -7.15
N TYR A 164 8.67 14.57 -7.06
CA TYR A 164 7.60 15.07 -7.92
C TYR A 164 7.98 14.92 -9.39
N HIS A 165 9.16 15.41 -9.78
CA HIS A 165 9.57 15.32 -11.17
C HIS A 165 9.87 13.89 -11.61
N LEU A 166 10.39 13.03 -10.72
CA LEU A 166 10.57 11.61 -11.00
C LEU A 166 9.23 10.89 -11.22
N HIS A 167 8.18 11.29 -10.51
CA HIS A 167 6.85 10.69 -10.61
C HIS A 167 5.91 11.47 -11.55
N ALA A 168 6.39 12.54 -12.20
CA ALA A 168 5.58 13.42 -13.03
C ALA A 168 4.90 12.69 -14.19
N ARG A 169 5.38 11.50 -14.58
CA ARG A 169 4.71 10.62 -15.54
C ARG A 169 3.28 10.24 -15.16
N LEU A 170 2.94 10.26 -13.88
CA LEU A 170 1.59 9.96 -13.41
C LEU A 170 0.57 11.06 -13.79
N VAL A 171 1.03 12.29 -14.04
CA VAL A 171 0.14 13.46 -14.20
C VAL A 171 0.47 14.35 -15.41
N VAL A 172 1.70 14.30 -15.93
CA VAL A 172 2.15 15.09 -17.08
C VAL A 172 2.16 14.21 -18.34
N PRO A 173 1.24 14.43 -19.30
CA PRO A 173 1.19 13.64 -20.52
C PRO A 173 2.49 13.68 -21.32
N GLY A 174 3.00 12.51 -21.73
CA GLY A 174 4.23 12.41 -22.51
C GLY A 174 5.51 12.77 -21.76
N HIS A 175 5.47 12.88 -20.42
CA HIS A 175 6.66 13.03 -19.61
C HIS A 175 7.61 11.85 -19.85
N ARG A 176 8.89 12.16 -20.07
CA ARG A 176 9.96 11.18 -20.23
C ARG A 176 11.19 11.65 -19.48
N ILE A 177 11.86 10.72 -18.82
CA ILE A 177 13.22 10.94 -18.34
C ILE A 177 14.20 10.72 -19.50
N GLU A 178 15.25 11.55 -19.58
CA GLU A 178 16.30 11.33 -20.57
C GLU A 178 17.13 10.13 -20.15
N SER A 179 17.18 9.08 -20.98
CA SER A 179 18.15 7.99 -20.82
C SER A 179 19.54 8.54 -21.13
N LYS A 180 20.25 9.02 -20.11
CA LYS A 180 21.71 9.10 -20.15
C LYS A 180 22.20 7.83 -19.47
N GLU A 181 22.87 6.96 -20.23
CA GLU A 181 23.40 5.67 -19.80
C GLU A 181 24.01 5.75 -18.39
N VAL A 182 23.22 5.39 -17.38
CA VAL A 182 23.70 5.17 -16.03
C VAL A 182 23.10 3.86 -15.54
N PRO A 183 23.91 2.81 -15.37
CA PRO A 183 23.40 1.51 -14.97
C PRO A 183 22.82 1.61 -13.56
N PHE A 184 21.61 1.07 -13.31
CA PHE A 184 21.16 0.79 -11.94
C PHE A 184 22.11 -0.23 -11.28
N GLU A 185 23.21 0.22 -10.68
CA GLU A 185 24.02 -0.65 -9.83
C GLU A 185 23.34 -0.82 -8.47
N ASP A 186 23.35 -2.06 -7.97
CA ASP A 186 22.75 -2.56 -6.73
C ASP A 186 23.31 -1.96 -5.43
N SER A 187 23.46 -0.64 -5.32
CA SER A 187 23.79 -0.02 -4.04
C SER A 187 22.51 0.30 -3.26
N PHE A 188 22.07 -0.65 -2.45
CA PHE A 188 21.56 -0.31 -1.13
C PHE A 188 22.68 0.40 -0.38
N LEU A 189 22.61 1.72 -0.24
CA LEU A 189 23.15 2.52 0.87
C LEU A 189 23.24 4.00 0.49
N PHE A 190 22.77 4.83 1.42
CA PHE A 190 22.85 6.27 1.49
C PHE A 190 24.27 6.82 1.20
N ALA A 191 24.39 7.85 0.36
CA ALA A 191 25.43 8.86 0.44
C ALA A 191 25.10 10.11 -0.42
N ASP A 192 24.88 11.22 0.27
CA ASP A 192 25.15 12.62 -0.09
C ASP A 192 24.82 13.10 -1.52
N TYR A 193 23.59 13.59 -1.70
CA TYR A 193 23.24 14.43 -2.84
C TYR A 193 23.50 15.91 -2.51
N ALA A 194 24.48 16.52 -3.20
CA ALA A 194 24.78 17.95 -3.15
C ALA A 194 24.45 18.59 -4.52
N PRO A 195 23.34 19.32 -4.68
CA PRO A 195 22.88 19.72 -6.01
C PRO A 195 23.47 21.08 -6.38
N GLY A 196 24.24 21.13 -7.47
CA GLY A 196 24.66 22.35 -8.14
C GLY A 196 23.56 22.94 -9.03
N GLU A 197 23.61 24.26 -9.24
CA GLU A 197 22.56 25.13 -9.81
C GLU A 197 22.35 25.06 -11.34
N GLU A 198 22.61 23.94 -12.02
CA GLU A 198 22.28 23.82 -13.45
C GLU A 198 20.95 23.07 -13.65
N GLU A 199 20.08 23.60 -14.51
CA GLU A 199 18.78 23.03 -14.92
C GLU A 199 18.85 21.50 -15.00
N ALA A 200 18.30 20.85 -13.96
CA ALA A 200 18.52 19.45 -13.69
C ALA A 200 17.75 18.59 -14.68
N PHE A 201 18.40 18.19 -15.76
CA PHE A 201 17.94 17.07 -16.58
C PHE A 201 17.83 15.83 -15.68
N ILE A 202 16.62 15.30 -15.54
CA ILE A 202 16.39 14.04 -14.82
C ILE A 202 16.83 12.91 -15.73
N THR A 203 17.83 12.18 -15.25
CA THR A 203 18.43 11.05 -15.96
C THR A 203 18.17 9.77 -15.19
N THR A 204 18.42 8.60 -15.79
CA THR A 204 18.38 7.33 -15.04
C THR A 204 19.38 7.32 -13.88
N ALA A 205 20.44 8.14 -13.95
CA ALA A 205 21.36 8.38 -12.82
C ALA A 205 20.65 8.93 -11.57
N SER A 206 19.65 9.78 -11.77
CA SER A 206 18.87 10.39 -10.68
C SER A 206 18.14 9.33 -9.85
N LEU A 207 17.84 8.16 -10.42
CA LEU A 207 17.15 7.05 -9.76
C LEU A 207 18.03 6.36 -8.69
N LYS A 208 19.36 6.51 -8.77
CA LYS A 208 20.28 6.02 -7.73
C LYS A 208 20.19 6.84 -6.44
N HIS A 209 19.82 8.11 -6.54
CA HIS A 209 19.86 9.05 -5.42
C HIS A 209 18.54 9.13 -4.64
N VAL A 210 17.52 8.37 -5.05
CA VAL A 210 16.28 8.22 -4.26
C VAL A 210 16.61 7.41 -3.00
N GLY A 211 16.55 8.07 -1.85
CA GLY A 211 17.03 7.55 -0.56
C GLY A 211 16.22 6.37 -0.01
N VAL A 212 15.02 6.13 -0.53
CA VAL A 212 14.12 5.05 -0.08
C VAL A 212 14.15 3.90 -1.08
N PRO A 213 14.58 2.67 -0.67
CA PRO A 213 14.62 1.50 -1.55
C PRO A 213 13.31 1.21 -2.29
N LEU A 214 12.17 1.44 -1.63
CA LEU A 214 10.83 1.24 -2.21
C LEU A 214 10.56 2.19 -3.37
N SER A 215 10.81 3.49 -3.22
CA SER A 215 10.60 4.48 -4.28
C SER A 215 11.47 4.18 -5.50
N ARG A 216 12.72 3.71 -5.31
CA ARG A 216 13.56 3.26 -6.43
C ARG A 216 12.94 2.05 -7.15
N PHE A 217 12.40 1.10 -6.39
CA PHE A 217 11.74 -0.08 -6.94
C PHE A 217 10.53 0.30 -7.80
N MET A 218 9.70 1.21 -7.28
CA MET A 218 8.54 1.77 -7.96
C MET A 218 8.91 2.53 -9.24
N LEU A 219 9.95 3.37 -9.19
CA LEU A 219 10.42 4.12 -10.35
C LEU A 219 10.97 3.21 -11.46
N ARG A 220 11.62 2.09 -11.11
CA ARG A 220 12.04 1.09 -12.11
C ARG A 220 10.84 0.49 -12.86
N ALA A 221 9.72 0.24 -12.17
CA ALA A 221 8.50 -0.20 -12.84
C ALA A 221 7.89 0.91 -13.72
N MET A 222 7.81 2.13 -13.20
CA MET A 222 7.23 3.29 -13.89
C MET A 222 7.97 3.67 -15.19
N TYR A 223 9.26 3.36 -15.29
CA TYR A 223 10.11 3.68 -16.43
C TYR A 223 10.66 2.44 -17.16
N CYS A 224 9.99 1.29 -17.03
CA CYS A 224 10.45 0.04 -17.66
C CYS A 224 10.46 0.10 -19.20
N ASP A 225 9.73 1.02 -19.82
CA ASP A 225 9.76 1.27 -21.27
C ASP A 225 10.98 2.10 -21.72
N VAL A 226 11.62 2.81 -20.78
CA VAL A 226 12.86 3.57 -21.00
C VAL A 226 14.08 2.73 -20.62
N GLU A 227 14.01 2.06 -19.48
CA GLU A 227 15.05 1.16 -18.98
C GLU A 227 14.41 -0.17 -18.55
N PRO A 228 14.38 -1.18 -19.46
CA PRO A 228 13.73 -2.45 -19.19
C PRO A 228 14.22 -3.10 -17.90
N VAL A 229 13.26 -3.56 -17.09
CA VAL A 229 13.55 -4.40 -15.93
C VAL A 229 13.93 -5.81 -16.39
N ASP A 230 14.75 -6.49 -15.61
CA ASP A 230 15.24 -7.83 -15.90
C ASP A 230 14.59 -8.90 -15.01
N SER A 231 14.92 -10.16 -15.25
CA SER A 231 14.43 -11.29 -14.46
C SER A 231 14.82 -11.21 -12.98
N ALA A 232 15.92 -10.53 -12.65
CA ALA A 232 16.34 -10.33 -11.27
C ALA A 232 15.39 -9.37 -10.53
N TYR A 233 14.99 -8.27 -11.17
CA TYR A 233 13.95 -7.38 -10.64
C TYR A 233 12.62 -8.13 -10.46
N ALA A 234 12.20 -8.92 -11.46
CA ALA A 234 10.96 -9.69 -11.41
C ALA A 234 10.96 -10.71 -10.26
N ALA A 235 12.04 -11.49 -10.13
CA ALA A 235 12.21 -12.45 -9.04
C ALA A 235 12.19 -11.77 -7.66
N GLU A 236 12.81 -10.59 -7.55
CA GLU A 236 12.79 -9.81 -6.30
C GLU A 236 11.39 -9.27 -5.98
N LEU A 237 10.64 -8.79 -6.98
CA LEU A 237 9.24 -8.38 -6.79
C LEU A 237 8.41 -9.54 -6.22
N VAL A 238 8.49 -10.70 -6.87
CA VAL A 238 7.76 -11.91 -6.44
C VAL A 238 8.18 -12.29 -5.03
N ARG A 239 9.48 -12.35 -4.76
CA ARG A 239 10.01 -12.70 -3.44
C ARG A 239 9.49 -11.74 -2.36
N LEU A 240 9.64 -10.43 -2.56
CA LEU A 240 9.22 -9.43 -1.59
C LEU A 240 7.72 -9.49 -1.30
N VAL A 241 6.87 -9.59 -2.33
CA VAL A 241 5.42 -9.68 -2.11
C VAL A 241 5.03 -10.99 -1.43
N MET A 242 5.59 -12.13 -1.85
CA MET A 242 5.21 -13.45 -1.32
C MET A 242 5.77 -13.72 0.09
N GLU A 243 6.88 -13.07 0.47
CA GLU A 243 7.45 -13.15 1.81
C GLU A 243 6.90 -12.10 2.79
N THR A 244 6.03 -11.20 2.32
CA THR A 244 5.35 -10.23 3.18
C THR A 244 4.34 -10.96 4.07
N ASP A 245 4.54 -10.90 5.40
CA ASP A 245 3.60 -11.45 6.39
C ASP A 245 2.51 -10.43 6.70
N VAL A 246 1.48 -10.43 5.83
CA VAL A 246 0.30 -9.57 6.01
C VAL A 246 -0.64 -10.07 7.11
N GLU A 247 -0.40 -11.25 7.72
CA GLU A 247 -1.25 -11.81 8.79
C GLU A 247 -0.82 -11.36 10.20
N GLY A 248 0.30 -10.64 10.31
CA GLY A 248 0.87 -10.14 11.55
C GLY A 248 0.16 -8.92 12.15
N ASP A 249 0.95 -8.00 12.73
CA ASP A 249 0.45 -6.75 13.29
C ASP A 249 -0.20 -5.90 12.18
N PRO A 250 -1.47 -5.47 12.32
CA PRO A 250 -2.11 -4.59 11.33
C PRO A 250 -1.40 -3.24 11.16
N ASN A 251 -0.51 -2.86 12.09
CA ASN A 251 0.33 -1.67 11.96
C ASN A 251 1.72 -1.99 11.36
N ASN A 252 1.94 -3.21 10.86
CA ASN A 252 3.21 -3.56 10.26
C ASN A 252 3.44 -2.79 8.96
N PHE A 253 4.71 -2.47 8.69
CA PHE A 253 5.13 -1.83 7.46
C PHE A 253 4.98 -2.76 6.24
N GLU A 254 4.77 -4.06 6.47
CA GLU A 254 4.77 -5.07 5.43
C GLU A 254 3.55 -4.96 4.51
N GLY A 255 2.36 -4.71 5.06
CA GLY A 255 1.18 -4.46 4.23
C GLY A 255 1.34 -3.24 3.31
N TYR A 256 1.91 -2.15 3.84
CA TYR A 256 2.24 -0.94 3.06
C TYR A 256 3.30 -1.23 1.97
N LEU A 257 4.33 -2.01 2.30
CA LEU A 257 5.31 -2.45 1.32
C LEU A 257 4.65 -3.27 0.20
N ALA A 258 3.75 -4.20 0.54
CA ALA A 258 3.05 -5.02 -0.43
C ALA A 258 2.16 -4.21 -1.37
N THR A 259 1.39 -3.23 -0.89
CA THR A 259 0.56 -2.38 -1.78
C THR A 259 1.41 -1.65 -2.82
N HIS A 260 2.57 -1.13 -2.44
CA HIS A 260 3.48 -0.41 -3.33
C HIS A 260 4.20 -1.33 -4.33
N LEU A 261 4.56 -2.55 -3.92
CA LEU A 261 5.12 -3.56 -4.82
C LEU A 261 4.08 -4.05 -5.83
N ILE A 262 2.82 -4.21 -5.40
CA ILE A 262 1.70 -4.60 -6.27
C ILE A 262 1.36 -3.48 -7.25
N LEU A 263 1.38 -2.21 -6.81
CA LEU A 263 1.28 -1.06 -7.69
C LEU A 263 2.41 -1.03 -8.74
N SER A 264 3.63 -1.38 -8.34
CA SER A 264 4.77 -1.51 -9.27
C SER A 264 4.51 -2.60 -10.33
N TYR A 265 3.98 -3.76 -9.93
CA TYR A 265 3.56 -4.79 -10.89
C TYR A 265 2.49 -4.27 -11.87
N GLN A 266 1.49 -3.55 -11.37
CA GLN A 266 0.42 -3.02 -12.22
C GLN A 266 0.97 -2.01 -13.25
N TRP A 267 1.93 -1.16 -12.87
CA TRP A 267 2.61 -0.28 -13.82
C TRP A 267 3.44 -1.03 -14.87
N LEU A 268 4.12 -2.13 -14.50
CA LEU A 268 4.78 -2.99 -15.48
C LEU A 268 3.78 -3.58 -16.48
N LYS A 269 2.59 -3.97 -16.02
CA LYS A 269 1.51 -4.51 -16.86
C LYS A 269 0.97 -3.45 -17.82
N GLU A 270 0.68 -2.24 -17.33
CA GLU A 270 0.19 -1.12 -18.17
C GLU A 270 1.18 -0.76 -19.30
N LEU A 271 2.47 -0.81 -19.01
CA LEU A 271 3.53 -0.51 -19.99
C LEU A 271 3.92 -1.72 -20.87
N GLY A 272 3.31 -2.90 -20.66
CA GLY A 272 3.61 -4.13 -21.39
C GLY A 272 4.97 -4.76 -21.05
N CYS A 273 5.64 -4.29 -20.00
CA CYS A 273 6.94 -4.81 -19.56
C CYS A 273 6.82 -6.14 -18.81
N ALA A 274 5.67 -6.41 -18.18
CA ALA A 274 5.44 -7.66 -17.45
C ALA A 274 5.39 -8.90 -18.37
N GLU A 275 4.98 -8.75 -19.63
CA GLU A 275 4.80 -9.87 -20.58
C GLU A 275 6.11 -10.56 -20.96
N ALA A 276 7.24 -9.86 -20.81
CA ALA A 276 8.57 -10.38 -21.12
C ALA A 276 9.22 -11.15 -19.95
N LEU A 277 8.53 -11.26 -18.80
CA LEU A 277 9.09 -11.75 -17.54
C LEU A 277 8.31 -12.98 -17.07
N ASP A 278 8.88 -14.16 -17.26
CA ASP A 278 8.25 -15.45 -16.91
C ASP A 278 7.89 -15.53 -15.42
N GLU A 279 8.68 -14.89 -14.53
CA GLU A 279 8.43 -14.85 -13.09
C GLU A 279 7.12 -14.13 -12.72
N LEU A 280 6.68 -13.20 -13.56
CA LEU A 280 5.46 -12.42 -13.35
C LEU A 280 4.24 -13.07 -14.00
N ALA A 281 4.44 -14.15 -14.77
CA ALA A 281 3.35 -14.88 -15.40
C ALA A 281 2.41 -15.45 -14.34
N ASN A 282 1.13 -15.12 -14.44
CA ASN A 282 0.07 -15.58 -13.53
C ASN A 282 0.18 -15.04 -12.08
N MET A 283 0.95 -13.98 -11.84
CA MET A 283 1.03 -13.39 -10.49
C MET A 283 -0.25 -12.67 -10.06
N GLU A 284 -1.05 -12.19 -11.00
CA GLU A 284 -2.24 -11.36 -10.75
C GLU A 284 -3.21 -11.94 -9.71
N GLU A 285 -3.45 -13.26 -9.73
CA GLU A 285 -4.30 -13.92 -8.74
C GLU A 285 -3.69 -13.89 -7.33
N ASN A 286 -2.38 -14.17 -7.22
CA ASN A 286 -1.66 -14.14 -5.94
C ASN A 286 -1.59 -12.73 -5.37
N LEU A 287 -1.36 -11.71 -6.22
CA LEU A 287 -1.31 -10.31 -5.79
C LEU A 287 -2.68 -9.84 -5.28
N ALA A 288 -3.76 -10.22 -5.98
CA ALA A 288 -5.13 -9.93 -5.54
C ALA A 288 -5.45 -10.64 -4.21
N GLU A 289 -4.97 -11.87 -4.00
CA GLU A 289 -5.11 -12.57 -2.71
C GLU A 289 -4.40 -11.83 -1.57
N VAL A 290 -3.20 -11.29 -1.81
CA VAL A 290 -2.46 -10.49 -0.82
C VAL A 290 -3.23 -9.22 -0.45
N LEU A 291 -3.75 -8.47 -1.44
CA LEU A 291 -4.57 -7.27 -1.18
C LEU A 291 -5.84 -7.62 -0.39
N TYR A 292 -6.53 -8.70 -0.77
CA TYR A 292 -7.70 -9.18 -0.03
C TYR A 292 -7.34 -9.52 1.43
N LYS A 293 -6.22 -10.21 1.67
CA LYS A 293 -5.75 -10.52 3.03
C LYS A 293 -5.48 -9.25 3.83
N ILE A 294 -4.84 -8.24 3.24
CA ILE A 294 -4.62 -6.93 3.88
C ILE A 294 -5.95 -6.36 4.36
N ILE A 295 -6.97 -6.28 3.51
CA ILE A 295 -8.30 -5.76 3.88
C ILE A 295 -8.89 -6.54 5.06
N ARG A 296 -8.79 -7.88 5.03
CA ARG A 296 -9.32 -8.75 6.09
C ARG A 296 -8.60 -8.59 7.43
N VAL A 297 -7.27 -8.42 7.41
CA VAL A 297 -6.45 -8.30 8.64
C VAL A 297 -6.62 -6.93 9.29
N GLN A 298 -6.75 -5.87 8.48
CA GLN A 298 -7.02 -4.53 8.99
C GLN A 298 -8.35 -4.46 9.75
N ASN A 299 -9.34 -5.28 9.36
CA ASN A 299 -10.62 -5.46 10.07
C ASN A 299 -11.32 -4.12 10.41
N GLY A 300 -11.31 -3.18 9.46
CA GLY A 300 -11.89 -1.85 9.59
C GLY A 300 -11.61 -0.98 8.36
N ILE A 301 -12.14 0.25 8.37
CA ILE A 301 -11.88 1.26 7.33
C ILE A 301 -10.60 2.01 7.69
N THR A 302 -9.46 1.35 7.53
CA THR A 302 -8.13 1.94 7.73
C THR A 302 -7.55 2.41 6.39
N ASP A 303 -6.54 3.27 6.47
CA ASP A 303 -5.74 3.73 5.33
C ASP A 303 -5.33 2.58 4.41
N LEU A 304 -4.71 1.55 4.99
CA LEU A 304 -4.17 0.43 4.26
C LEU A 304 -5.26 -0.50 3.68
N ALA A 305 -6.39 -0.66 4.37
CA ALA A 305 -7.53 -1.41 3.84
C ALA A 305 -8.15 -0.70 2.62
N LEU A 306 -8.28 0.63 2.68
CA LEU A 306 -8.78 1.45 1.59
C LEU A 306 -7.84 1.46 0.40
N GLU A 307 -6.53 1.60 0.62
CA GLU A 307 -5.51 1.50 -0.42
C GLU A 307 -5.56 0.13 -1.12
N ALA A 308 -5.61 -0.96 -0.34
CA ALA A 308 -5.69 -2.30 -0.91
C ALA A 308 -6.98 -2.52 -1.73
N GLY A 309 -8.12 -1.99 -1.27
CA GLY A 309 -9.37 -2.00 -2.04
C GLY A 309 -9.26 -1.23 -3.35
N ALA A 310 -8.68 -0.03 -3.31
CA ALA A 310 -8.45 0.81 -4.49
C ALA A 310 -7.53 0.11 -5.51
N LEU A 311 -6.49 -0.58 -5.05
CA LEU A 311 -5.60 -1.35 -5.93
C LEU A 311 -6.29 -2.58 -6.53
N LEU A 312 -7.19 -3.25 -5.81
CA LEU A 312 -8.02 -4.31 -6.40
C LEU A 312 -8.92 -3.77 -7.51
N HIS A 313 -9.52 -2.59 -7.32
CA HIS A 313 -10.26 -1.89 -8.37
C HIS A 313 -9.36 -1.58 -9.57
N TYR A 314 -8.16 -1.03 -9.33
CA TYR A 314 -7.20 -0.69 -10.38
C TYR A 314 -6.72 -1.90 -11.18
N MET A 315 -6.57 -3.06 -10.54
CA MET A 315 -6.23 -4.32 -11.20
C MET A 315 -7.41 -4.93 -11.99
N GLY A 316 -8.60 -4.33 -11.97
CA GLY A 316 -9.81 -4.88 -12.57
C GLY A 316 -10.36 -6.09 -11.81
N ARG A 317 -9.99 -6.25 -10.54
CA ARG A 317 -10.33 -7.37 -9.65
C ARG A 317 -11.48 -7.01 -8.71
N LEU A 318 -12.54 -6.44 -9.27
CA LEU A 318 -13.78 -6.10 -8.55
C LEU A 318 -14.42 -7.31 -7.88
N ASP A 319 -14.22 -8.50 -8.47
CA ASP A 319 -14.76 -9.77 -8.00
C ASP A 319 -14.26 -10.21 -6.62
N VAL A 320 -13.12 -9.65 -6.17
CA VAL A 320 -12.51 -9.97 -4.87
C VAL A 320 -12.56 -8.84 -3.87
N VAL A 321 -13.05 -7.64 -4.25
CA VAL A 321 -13.27 -6.56 -3.29
C VAL A 321 -14.38 -7.02 -2.34
N PRO A 322 -14.14 -7.11 -1.02
CA PRO A 322 -15.16 -7.58 -0.09
C PRO A 322 -16.35 -6.62 -0.12
N GLU A 323 -17.56 -7.17 -0.31
CA GLU A 323 -18.81 -6.40 -0.21
C GLU A 323 -18.88 -5.69 1.15
N GLU A 324 -18.28 -6.27 2.19
CA GLU A 324 -18.27 -5.67 3.51
C GLU A 324 -17.48 -4.37 3.61
N LEU A 325 -16.51 -4.15 2.72
CA LEU A 325 -15.78 -2.88 2.65
C LEU A 325 -16.75 -1.75 2.26
N VAL A 326 -17.67 -2.01 1.32
CA VAL A 326 -18.57 -1.01 0.74
C VAL A 326 -19.94 -0.94 1.43
N GLU A 327 -20.56 -2.08 1.76
CA GLU A 327 -21.93 -2.18 2.26
C GLU A 327 -22.06 -2.97 3.58
N GLY A 328 -20.94 -3.34 4.20
CA GLY A 328 -20.90 -4.28 5.33
C GLY A 328 -21.28 -3.75 6.71
N SER A 329 -21.62 -4.69 7.58
CA SER A 329 -21.98 -4.49 9.00
C SER A 329 -20.81 -4.07 9.91
N TYR A 330 -19.59 -3.96 9.40
CA TYR A 330 -18.40 -3.48 10.14
C TYR A 330 -18.16 -1.96 9.97
N GLY A 331 -19.10 -1.26 9.32
CA GLY A 331 -19.00 0.14 8.95
C GLY A 331 -18.57 0.25 7.50
N SER A 332 -19.52 0.54 6.60
CA SER A 332 -19.19 0.88 5.21
C SER A 332 -18.22 2.07 5.16
N ILE A 333 -17.41 2.19 4.10
CA ILE A 333 -16.59 3.39 3.84
C ILE A 333 -17.40 4.68 4.08
N ALA A 334 -18.62 4.76 3.56
CA ALA A 334 -19.50 5.92 3.72
C ALA A 334 -19.88 6.23 5.19
N GLN A 335 -20.02 5.21 6.04
CA GLN A 335 -20.36 5.38 7.47
C GLN A 335 -19.15 5.76 8.31
N ALA A 336 -17.93 5.44 7.85
CA ALA A 336 -16.69 5.77 8.54
C ALA A 336 -16.20 7.21 8.28
N GLN A 337 -16.86 7.94 7.38
CA GLN A 337 -16.51 9.33 7.08
C GLN A 337 -16.76 10.23 8.30
N MET A 338 -15.80 11.10 8.57
CA MET A 338 -15.86 12.09 9.64
C MET A 338 -16.73 13.29 9.24
N ASP A 339 -17.18 14.09 10.22
CA ASP A 339 -18.03 15.27 9.98
C ASP A 339 -17.37 16.33 9.07
N ASN A 340 -16.03 16.36 9.00
CA ASN A 340 -15.27 17.25 8.13
C ASN A 340 -15.07 16.69 6.70
N GLY A 341 -15.68 15.55 6.37
CA GLY A 341 -15.56 14.90 5.06
C GLY A 341 -14.34 13.99 4.89
N ALA A 342 -13.40 13.97 5.84
CA ALA A 342 -12.22 13.13 5.79
C ALA A 342 -12.50 11.68 6.25
N TRP A 343 -11.51 10.81 6.06
CA TRP A 343 -11.42 9.52 6.73
C TRP A 343 -10.23 9.47 7.68
N ASP A 344 -10.42 8.80 8.82
CA ASP A 344 -9.36 8.58 9.81
C ASP A 344 -8.41 7.49 9.34
N ARG A 345 -7.11 7.79 9.35
CA ARG A 345 -6.04 6.85 9.02
C ARG A 345 -6.17 5.50 9.73
N ASN A 346 -6.62 5.51 10.98
CA ASN A 346 -6.66 4.31 11.83
C ASN A 346 -8.08 3.73 11.97
N GLY A 347 -9.03 4.15 11.15
CA GLY A 347 -10.41 3.65 11.17
C GLY A 347 -11.13 3.84 12.51
N GLY A 348 -10.85 4.93 13.23
CA GLY A 348 -11.49 5.25 14.51
C GLY A 348 -10.99 4.45 15.70
N THR A 349 -9.92 3.65 15.54
CA THR A 349 -9.37 2.84 16.65
C THR A 349 -8.59 3.67 17.68
N ARG A 350 -8.19 4.90 17.33
CA ARG A 350 -7.51 5.82 18.24
C ARG A 350 -8.50 6.73 18.97
N PRO A 351 -8.19 7.18 20.20
CA PRO A 351 -9.05 8.11 20.95
C PRO A 351 -9.27 9.45 20.23
N THR A 352 -8.26 9.89 19.47
CA THR A 352 -8.31 11.12 18.68
C THR A 352 -8.28 10.72 17.21
N PRO A 353 -9.33 11.04 16.43
CA PRO A 353 -9.33 10.82 14.99
C PRO A 353 -8.16 11.55 14.32
N SER A 354 -7.54 10.91 13.33
CA SER A 354 -6.45 11.47 12.53
C SER A 354 -6.92 11.61 11.08
N PRO A 355 -7.65 12.68 10.73
CA PRO A 355 -8.07 12.89 9.34
C PRO A 355 -6.83 12.99 8.45
N GLN A 356 -6.82 12.26 7.33
CA GLN A 356 -5.67 12.20 6.43
C GLN A 356 -6.12 12.24 4.97
N CYS A 357 -5.42 13.03 4.15
CA CYS A 357 -5.65 13.10 2.71
C CYS A 357 -5.41 11.76 2.01
N HIS A 358 -4.36 11.02 2.37
CA HIS A 358 -4.05 9.70 1.81
C HIS A 358 -5.22 8.71 1.97
N THR A 359 -5.70 8.54 3.21
CA THR A 359 -6.87 7.70 3.49
C THR A 359 -8.12 8.21 2.76
N THR A 360 -8.29 9.53 2.71
CA THR A 360 -9.45 10.16 2.07
C THR A 360 -9.47 9.93 0.55
N VAL A 361 -8.33 10.04 -0.13
CA VAL A 361 -8.29 9.84 -1.60
C VAL A 361 -8.53 8.37 -1.96
N PHE A 362 -8.09 7.42 -1.15
CA PHE A 362 -8.43 6.00 -1.37
C PHE A 362 -9.87 5.67 -1.01
N ALA A 363 -10.45 6.29 0.04
CA ALA A 363 -11.88 6.19 0.29
C ALA A 363 -12.70 6.70 -0.90
N LEU A 364 -12.33 7.87 -1.45
CA LEU A 364 -12.93 8.44 -2.65
C LEU A 364 -12.81 7.49 -3.85
N TRP A 365 -11.64 6.88 -4.06
CA TRP A 365 -11.45 5.91 -5.14
C TRP A 365 -12.46 4.76 -5.03
N ASN A 366 -12.50 4.07 -3.89
CA ASN A 366 -13.43 2.95 -3.69
C ASN A 366 -14.89 3.37 -3.87
N LEU A 367 -15.31 4.53 -3.34
CA LEU A 367 -16.68 5.02 -3.50
C LEU A 367 -17.02 5.37 -4.96
N LEU A 368 -16.07 5.94 -5.71
CA LEU A 368 -16.25 6.29 -7.12
C LEU A 368 -16.38 5.06 -8.01
N GLU A 369 -15.58 4.01 -7.78
CA GLU A 369 -15.68 2.74 -8.52
C GLU A 369 -17.05 2.07 -8.28
N ASN A 370 -17.62 2.19 -7.08
CA ASN A 370 -18.96 1.70 -6.78
C ASN A 370 -20.07 2.60 -7.33
N ALA A 371 -19.86 3.92 -7.33
CA ALA A 371 -20.82 4.88 -7.88
C ALA A 371 -20.90 4.83 -9.42
N LEU A 372 -19.78 4.50 -10.07
CA LEU A 372 -19.59 4.55 -11.52
C LEU A 372 -18.90 3.27 -12.02
N PRO A 373 -19.52 2.08 -11.87
CA PRO A 373 -18.89 0.80 -12.20
C PRO A 373 -18.59 0.63 -13.70
N ASP A 374 -19.25 1.41 -14.56
CA ASP A 374 -19.04 1.43 -16.01
C ASP A 374 -18.04 2.53 -16.45
N ALA A 375 -17.35 3.17 -15.51
CA ALA A 375 -16.31 4.16 -15.84
C ALA A 375 -15.22 3.51 -16.73
N PRO A 376 -14.65 4.25 -17.69
CA PRO A 376 -13.64 3.69 -18.57
C PRO A 376 -12.41 3.23 -17.77
N ASP A 377 -11.88 2.08 -18.14
CA ASP A 377 -10.55 1.67 -17.68
C ASP A 377 -9.50 2.50 -18.42
N ILE A 378 -8.72 3.28 -17.68
CA ILE A 378 -7.68 4.16 -18.22
C ILE A 378 -6.36 3.87 -17.52
N SER A 379 -5.25 3.99 -18.25
CA SER A 379 -3.93 3.88 -17.63
C SER A 379 -3.67 5.05 -16.68
N TRP A 380 -3.03 4.75 -15.54
CA TRP A 380 -2.53 5.80 -14.66
C TRP A 380 -1.33 6.51 -15.29
N LEU A 381 -0.42 5.74 -15.88
CA LEU A 381 0.79 6.24 -16.54
C LEU A 381 0.48 6.88 -17.90
N ARG A 382 1.13 8.01 -18.20
CA ARG A 382 0.89 8.80 -19.43
C ARG A 382 2.14 9.08 -20.25
#